data_AF-A0A0F7ZI19-F1
#
_entry.id   AF-A0A0F7ZI19-F1
#
_cell.length_a   1.000
_cell.length_b   1.000
_cell.length_c   1.000
_cell.angle_alpha   90.00
_cell.angle_beta   90.00
_cell.angle_gamma   90.00
#
_symmetry.space_group_name_H-M   'P 1'
#
loop_
_entity.id
_entity.type
_entity.pdbx_description
1 polymer ?
#
loop_
_entity_poly.entity_id
_entity_poly.type
_entity_poly.pdbx_seq_one_letter_code
_entity_poly.pdbx_strand_id
1 'polypeptide(L)'
;MPGADARYYPCKITFISAGNLKFNFCRSIAPFAKPPPSAGKAMDHQITPLSPTGITTRQSLQIFSNYLVNVWERTKTPYGLDEALESVRKPNVTQQETEETRRQDTAAIFLDCGFQAWLAYYLATHLQVRHYKGRRFVVETITAFDLLSREDRTQVAEAVAAIECHATVKNAIRKLMASPKRRRKSLEHLHTRFDNVSSDVKGLCGEARLPTLATESVIASLGSVVEEPSYTINAIDSTTTVHADSPGSPTETQPPPAQEQTCTYASYHGIMAIFPPYICSALNSKDGKADVTMGFPHVRHYGLKPYCLMNLVIKASEIPYIVMRLFKVHIGTGEGIRHFVLENGGRLLPVSGFQFQGALDGDIVGLLGSKISKAIAESPVREGELAEGIVATRCVSMSFGRSPQDNGVLNLSLGLTDGIWMKNALFTGDSS
;
A
#
# COMPACT_ATOMS: atom_id res chain seq x y z
N MET A 1 53.39 26.91 -14.55
CA MET A 1 51.93 26.87 -14.78
C MET A 1 51.25 27.50 -13.57
N PRO A 2 50.36 28.49 -13.74
CA PRO A 2 49.68 29.13 -12.61
C PRO A 2 48.53 28.23 -12.10
N GLY A 3 48.43 28.07 -10.78
CA GLY A 3 47.33 27.35 -10.14
C GLY A 3 46.06 28.20 -10.04
N ALA A 4 44.90 27.56 -10.13
CA ALA A 4 43.60 28.21 -9.97
C ALA A 4 43.05 28.00 -8.56
N ASP A 5 43.09 29.04 -7.73
CA ASP A 5 42.43 29.07 -6.42
C ASP A 5 40.90 29.12 -6.58
N ALA A 6 40.23 28.02 -6.25
CA ALA A 6 38.76 27.98 -6.17
C ALA A 6 38.28 28.59 -4.84
N ARG A 7 37.97 29.90 -4.84
CA ARG A 7 37.38 30.57 -3.68
C ARG A 7 35.89 30.24 -3.56
N TYR A 8 35.50 29.62 -2.45
CA TYR A 8 34.10 29.47 -2.06
C TYR A 8 33.50 30.82 -1.64
N TYR A 9 32.33 31.17 -2.20
CA TYR A 9 31.50 32.28 -1.71
C TYR A 9 30.29 31.71 -0.95
N PRO A 10 30.07 32.07 0.33
CA PRO A 10 28.87 31.65 1.05
C PRO A 10 27.67 32.52 0.66
N CYS A 11 26.60 31.90 0.16
CA CYS A 11 25.32 32.57 -0.05
C CYS A 11 24.67 32.96 1.29
N LYS A 12 24.64 34.26 1.60
CA LYS A 12 23.76 34.81 2.64
C LYS A 12 22.35 34.94 2.10
N ILE A 13 21.43 34.12 2.60
CA ILE A 13 19.99 34.31 2.41
C ILE A 13 19.52 35.32 3.46
N THR A 14 18.94 36.43 3.01
CA THR A 14 18.36 37.47 3.88
C THR A 14 16.85 37.38 3.81
N PHE A 15 16.19 37.12 4.94
CA PHE A 15 14.72 37.13 5.03
C PHE A 15 14.20 38.56 5.05
N ILE A 16 13.21 38.87 4.21
CA ILE A 16 12.45 40.14 4.24
C ILE A 16 11.08 39.87 4.84
N SER A 17 10.68 40.73 5.78
CA SER A 17 9.46 40.59 6.60
C SER A 17 8.17 40.82 5.81
N ALA A 18 7.07 40.21 6.28
CA ALA A 18 5.77 40.19 5.62
C ALA A 18 5.01 41.54 5.64
N GLY A 19 4.20 41.76 4.59
CA GLY A 19 3.20 42.83 4.51
C GLY A 19 1.79 42.24 4.37
N ASN A 20 0.83 42.76 5.13
CA ASN A 20 -0.53 42.22 5.24
C ASN A 20 -1.38 42.43 3.97
N LEU A 21 -2.16 41.41 3.57
CA LEU A 21 -3.40 41.61 2.80
C LEU A 21 -4.60 41.09 3.60
N LYS A 22 -5.61 41.94 3.77
CA LYS A 22 -6.95 41.56 4.25
C LYS A 22 -7.89 41.43 3.05
N PHE A 23 -8.59 40.31 2.94
CA PHE A 23 -9.77 40.19 2.07
C PHE A 23 -11.03 40.06 2.92
N ASN A 24 -11.93 41.04 2.79
CA ASN A 24 -13.30 40.91 3.26
C ASN A 24 -14.14 40.35 2.12
N PHE A 25 -14.93 39.31 2.38
CA PHE A 25 -16.04 38.92 1.51
C PHE A 25 -17.33 38.80 2.32
N CYS A 26 -18.39 39.42 1.82
CA CYS A 26 -19.67 39.55 2.51
C CYS A 26 -20.80 39.36 1.49
N ARG A 27 -21.65 38.36 1.75
CA ARG A 27 -23.01 38.12 1.21
C ARG A 27 -23.41 36.71 1.63
N SER A 28 -24.67 36.33 1.86
CA SER A 28 -25.94 37.01 2.12
C SER A 28 -26.96 35.87 2.00
N ILE A 29 -27.58 35.45 3.10
CA ILE A 29 -28.56 34.36 3.09
C ILE A 29 -29.96 34.97 2.85
N ALA A 30 -30.78 34.31 2.04
CA ALA A 30 -32.23 34.53 2.00
C ALA A 30 -32.96 33.18 1.82
N PRO A 31 -34.01 32.86 2.60
CA PRO A 31 -34.67 31.56 2.56
C PRO A 31 -36.00 31.59 1.78
N PHE A 32 -36.50 30.42 1.35
CA PHE A 32 -37.91 30.24 0.99
C PHE A 32 -38.45 28.88 1.50
N ALA A 33 -39.77 28.79 1.67
CA ALA A 33 -40.38 27.88 2.64
C ALA A 33 -41.56 27.02 2.12
N LYS A 34 -41.63 25.81 2.70
CA LYS A 34 -42.81 24.96 3.01
C LYS A 34 -43.64 24.26 1.89
N PRO A 35 -44.33 23.14 2.23
CA PRO A 35 -44.99 22.16 1.34
C PRO A 35 -46.54 22.24 1.49
N PRO A 36 -47.41 21.21 1.21
CA PRO A 36 -47.27 19.87 0.60
C PRO A 36 -48.14 19.75 -0.69
N PRO A 37 -49.08 18.80 -0.98
CA PRO A 37 -49.77 17.74 -0.20
C PRO A 37 -49.26 16.30 -0.49
N SER A 38 -50.14 15.29 -0.41
CA SER A 38 -49.89 13.83 -0.51
C SER A 38 -50.93 13.10 -1.37
N ALA A 39 -50.54 12.01 -2.05
CA ALA A 39 -51.23 10.68 -2.07
C ALA A 39 -51.03 9.91 -3.39
N GLY A 40 -50.68 8.62 -3.31
CA GLY A 40 -50.59 7.72 -4.47
C GLY A 40 -49.80 6.45 -4.15
N LYS A 41 -50.47 5.40 -3.67
CA LYS A 41 -49.85 4.08 -3.45
C LYS A 41 -49.72 3.33 -4.78
N ALA A 42 -48.49 3.02 -5.18
CA ALA A 42 -48.17 1.90 -6.06
C ALA A 42 -47.08 1.06 -5.37
N MET A 43 -47.31 -0.24 -5.20
CA MET A 43 -46.29 -1.16 -4.73
C MET A 43 -45.42 -1.62 -5.90
N ASP A 44 -44.55 -0.72 -6.36
CA ASP A 44 -43.34 -1.15 -7.06
C ASP A 44 -42.35 -1.70 -6.02
N HIS A 45 -41.76 -2.86 -6.31
CA HIS A 45 -40.57 -3.32 -5.61
C HIS A 45 -39.36 -2.48 -6.05
N GLN A 46 -39.31 -1.23 -5.59
CA GLN A 46 -38.15 -0.38 -5.76
C GLN A 46 -36.95 -1.05 -5.08
N ILE A 47 -35.98 -1.44 -5.90
CA ILE A 47 -34.65 -1.82 -5.42
C ILE A 47 -34.02 -0.53 -4.89
N THR A 48 -34.17 -0.28 -3.58
CA THR A 48 -33.56 0.88 -2.92
C THR A 48 -32.06 0.83 -3.20
N PRO A 49 -31.46 1.88 -3.79
CA PRO A 49 -30.03 1.89 -4.05
C PRO A 49 -29.29 1.70 -2.73
N LEU A 50 -28.45 0.66 -2.66
CA LEU A 50 -27.67 0.35 -1.46
C LEU A 50 -26.83 1.58 -1.07
N SER A 51 -26.91 1.97 0.20
CA SER A 51 -26.03 3.00 0.76
C SER A 51 -24.57 2.71 0.39
N PRO A 52 -23.75 3.74 0.08
CA PRO A 52 -22.32 3.55 -0.17
C PRO A 52 -21.62 2.71 0.90
N THR A 53 -22.01 2.88 2.17
CA THR A 53 -21.52 2.08 3.30
C THR A 53 -21.82 0.58 3.12
N GLY A 54 -23.03 0.23 2.70
CA GLY A 54 -23.45 -1.16 2.44
C GLY A 54 -22.68 -1.83 1.30
N ILE A 55 -22.25 -1.06 0.29
CA ILE A 55 -21.39 -1.55 -0.79
C ILE A 55 -20.00 -1.91 -0.24
N THR A 56 -19.38 -0.99 0.52
CA THR A 56 -18.07 -1.24 1.17
C THR A 56 -18.14 -2.42 2.12
N THR A 57 -19.14 -2.49 3.01
CA THR A 57 -19.40 -3.61 3.93
C THR A 57 -19.44 -4.95 3.21
N ARG A 58 -20.19 -5.05 2.10
CA ARG A 58 -20.30 -6.28 1.29
C ARG A 58 -18.99 -6.67 0.61
N GLN A 59 -18.28 -5.69 0.04
CA GLN A 59 -16.99 -5.92 -0.64
C GLN A 59 -15.91 -6.37 0.35
N SER A 60 -15.83 -5.73 1.53
CA SER A 60 -14.90 -6.12 2.59
C SER A 60 -15.17 -7.52 3.13
N LEU A 61 -16.44 -7.86 3.38
CA LEU A 61 -16.84 -9.20 3.78
C LEU A 61 -16.38 -10.25 2.76
N GLN A 62 -16.52 -9.97 1.45
CA GLN A 62 -16.03 -10.85 0.37
C GLN A 62 -14.49 -10.97 0.34
N ILE A 63 -13.77 -9.87 0.59
CA ILE A 63 -12.30 -9.89 0.66
C ILE A 63 -11.82 -10.75 1.83
N PHE A 64 -12.40 -10.57 3.02
CA PHE A 64 -12.00 -11.31 4.22
C PHE A 64 -12.42 -12.80 4.14
N SER A 65 -13.62 -13.10 3.63
CA SER A 65 -14.10 -14.48 3.47
C SER A 65 -13.21 -15.33 2.56
N ASN A 66 -12.60 -14.73 1.53
CA ASN A 66 -11.67 -15.42 0.64
C ASN A 66 -10.45 -16.01 1.36
N TYR A 67 -10.06 -15.51 2.54
CA TYR A 67 -8.96 -16.10 3.33
C TYR A 67 -9.41 -17.28 4.22
N LEU A 68 -10.72 -17.49 4.38
CA LEU A 68 -11.31 -18.53 5.21
C LEU A 68 -11.92 -19.68 4.40
N VAL A 69 -12.48 -19.38 3.22
CA VAL A 69 -13.17 -20.34 2.34
C VAL A 69 -12.20 -21.07 1.40
N ASN A 70 -11.10 -20.43 0.99
CA ASN A 70 -10.12 -21.05 0.08
C ASN A 70 -9.15 -21.99 0.82
N VAL A 71 -8.52 -22.89 0.07
CA VAL A 71 -7.55 -23.86 0.60
C VAL A 71 -6.34 -23.14 1.21
N TRP A 72 -5.97 -23.52 2.44
CA TRP A 72 -4.75 -23.03 3.07
C TRP A 72 -3.50 -23.73 2.51
N GLU A 73 -2.83 -23.10 1.55
CA GLU A 73 -1.60 -23.60 0.90
C GLU A 73 -0.31 -23.28 1.69
N ARG A 74 -0.37 -22.42 2.71
CA ARG A 74 0.85 -21.91 3.38
C ARG A 74 1.41 -22.91 4.39
N THR A 75 2.64 -23.38 4.15
CA THR A 75 3.37 -24.29 5.06
C THR A 75 3.96 -23.59 6.29
N LYS A 76 4.27 -22.29 6.20
CA LYS A 76 4.89 -21.49 7.26
C LYS A 76 3.89 -20.52 7.90
N THR A 77 4.11 -20.19 9.17
CA THR A 77 3.44 -19.08 9.86
C THR A 77 3.63 -17.78 9.07
N PRO A 78 2.57 -16.98 8.82
CA PRO A 78 2.70 -15.67 8.21
C PRO A 78 3.71 -14.79 8.97
N TYR A 79 4.61 -14.15 8.22
CA TYR A 79 5.62 -13.24 8.80
C TYR A 79 4.94 -12.10 9.55
N GLY A 80 5.47 -11.71 10.72
CA GLY A 80 4.91 -10.66 11.58
C GLY A 80 3.68 -11.05 12.42
N LEU A 81 3.10 -12.24 12.25
CA LEU A 81 1.81 -12.60 12.87
C LEU A 81 1.83 -12.62 14.40
N ASP A 82 2.93 -13.04 15.03
CA ASP A 82 3.05 -13.03 16.50
C ASP A 82 3.14 -11.60 17.04
N GLU A 83 3.87 -10.72 16.35
CA GLU A 83 4.12 -9.34 16.78
C GLU A 83 2.88 -8.46 16.58
N ALA A 84 2.15 -8.63 15.48
CA ALA A 84 0.86 -7.99 15.26
C ALA A 84 -0.24 -8.48 16.21
N LEU A 85 -0.19 -9.76 16.65
CA LEU A 85 -1.10 -10.24 17.69
C LEU A 85 -0.77 -9.63 19.06
N GLU A 86 0.52 -9.38 19.32
CA GLU A 86 0.97 -8.77 20.56
C GLU A 86 0.71 -7.26 20.63
N SER A 87 0.86 -6.51 19.52
CA SER A 87 0.54 -5.08 19.48
C SER A 87 -0.95 -4.80 19.73
N VAL A 88 -1.85 -5.61 19.16
CA VAL A 88 -3.31 -5.51 19.38
C VAL A 88 -3.69 -5.89 20.82
N ARG A 89 -2.97 -6.83 21.44
CA ARG A 89 -3.22 -7.22 22.85
C ARG A 89 -2.68 -6.19 23.84
N LYS A 90 -1.46 -5.71 23.61
CA LYS A 90 -0.68 -4.79 24.43
C LYS A 90 -0.41 -3.50 23.63
N PRO A 91 -1.38 -2.58 23.54
CA PRO A 91 -1.12 -1.27 22.97
C PRO A 91 -0.02 -0.57 23.78
N ASN A 92 1.03 -0.08 23.11
CA ASN A 92 2.21 0.53 23.72
C ASN A 92 1.95 1.97 24.24
N VAL A 93 0.77 2.25 24.79
CA VAL A 93 0.27 3.61 25.05
C VAL A 93 -0.03 3.82 26.54
N THR A 94 0.29 5.01 27.03
CA THR A 94 0.05 5.49 28.40
C THR A 94 -1.43 5.38 28.80
N GLN A 95 -1.72 5.02 30.05
CA GLN A 95 -2.97 4.42 30.56
C GLN A 95 -4.31 5.20 30.36
N GLN A 96 -4.32 6.41 29.78
CA GLN A 96 -5.54 7.23 29.64
C GLN A 96 -5.96 7.53 28.18
N GLU A 97 -5.04 7.55 27.22
CA GLU A 97 -5.38 7.64 25.78
C GLU A 97 -5.79 6.27 25.19
N THR A 98 -5.76 5.22 26.01
CA THR A 98 -5.62 3.83 25.58
C THR A 98 -6.91 3.17 25.13
N GLU A 99 -8.01 3.38 25.85
CA GLU A 99 -9.20 2.52 25.75
C GLU A 99 -10.12 2.93 24.59
N GLU A 100 -10.33 4.23 24.36
CA GLU A 100 -11.16 4.70 23.25
C GLU A 100 -10.47 4.52 21.90
N THR A 101 -9.17 4.83 21.82
CA THR A 101 -8.34 4.54 20.64
C THR A 101 -8.32 3.03 20.31
N ARG A 102 -8.19 2.17 21.33
CA ARG A 102 -8.27 0.70 21.16
C ARG A 102 -9.65 0.25 20.67
N ARG A 103 -10.73 0.84 21.16
CA ARG A 103 -12.10 0.54 20.70
C ARG A 103 -12.35 0.94 19.23
N GLN A 104 -11.54 1.85 18.69
CA GLN A 104 -11.58 2.27 17.29
C GLN A 104 -10.61 1.52 16.37
N ASP A 105 -9.69 0.69 16.90
CA ASP A 105 -8.78 -0.12 16.09
C ASP A 105 -9.53 -1.32 15.44
N THR A 106 -9.57 -1.34 14.10
CA THR A 106 -10.18 -2.44 13.33
C THR A 106 -9.57 -3.80 13.69
N ALA A 107 -8.26 -3.86 13.96
CA ALA A 107 -7.61 -5.12 14.33
C ALA A 107 -8.06 -5.60 15.72
N ALA A 108 -8.32 -4.70 16.67
CA ALA A 108 -8.89 -5.06 17.97
C ALA A 108 -10.33 -5.57 17.82
N ILE A 109 -11.18 -4.87 17.07
CA ILE A 109 -12.58 -5.26 16.80
C ILE A 109 -12.66 -6.69 16.22
N PHE A 110 -11.82 -7.00 15.23
CA PHE A 110 -11.79 -8.34 14.63
C PHE A 110 -11.23 -9.41 15.58
N LEU A 111 -10.33 -9.06 16.51
CA LEU A 111 -9.80 -10.00 17.51
C LEU A 111 -10.83 -10.31 18.60
N ASP A 112 -11.62 -9.31 19.01
CA ASP A 112 -12.70 -9.45 19.99
C ASP A 112 -13.83 -10.34 19.43
N CYS A 113 -14.14 -10.25 18.13
CA CYS A 113 -15.07 -11.16 17.44
C CYS A 113 -14.51 -12.58 17.24
N GLY A 114 -13.20 -12.76 17.32
CA GLY A 114 -12.55 -14.07 17.35
C GLY A 114 -11.30 -14.18 16.47
N PHE A 115 -10.38 -15.06 16.88
CA PHE A 115 -9.07 -15.21 16.24
C PHE A 115 -9.12 -15.52 14.72
N GLN A 116 -10.19 -16.16 14.23
CA GLN A 116 -10.33 -16.44 12.79
C GLN A 116 -10.68 -15.20 11.96
N ALA A 117 -11.53 -14.31 12.49
CA ALA A 117 -11.84 -13.04 11.83
C ALA A 117 -10.59 -12.14 11.82
N TRP A 118 -9.93 -12.00 12.97
CA TRP A 118 -8.64 -11.30 13.05
C TRP A 118 -7.59 -11.84 12.09
N LEU A 119 -7.46 -13.16 11.96
CA LEU A 119 -6.54 -13.75 11.00
C LEU A 119 -6.90 -13.39 9.56
N ALA A 120 -8.19 -13.41 9.17
CA ALA A 120 -8.62 -13.01 7.83
C ALA A 120 -8.27 -11.54 7.54
N TYR A 121 -8.57 -10.62 8.47
CA TYR A 121 -8.22 -9.21 8.37
C TYR A 121 -6.70 -8.99 8.29
N TYR A 122 -5.94 -9.68 9.14
CA TYR A 122 -4.47 -9.63 9.14
C TYR A 122 -3.88 -10.07 7.79
N LEU A 123 -4.37 -11.16 7.21
CA LEU A 123 -3.87 -11.67 5.93
C LEU A 123 -4.23 -10.73 4.77
N ALA A 124 -5.40 -10.09 4.80
CA ALA A 124 -5.85 -9.12 3.80
C ALA A 124 -5.02 -7.80 3.82
N THR A 125 -4.62 -7.36 5.01
CA THR A 125 -3.82 -6.14 5.22
C THR A 125 -2.31 -6.37 5.03
N HIS A 126 -1.73 -7.41 5.65
CA HIS A 126 -0.28 -7.55 5.76
C HIS A 126 0.38 -8.39 4.65
N LEU A 127 -0.34 -9.29 3.95
CA LEU A 127 0.27 -10.14 2.91
C LEU A 127 0.23 -9.56 1.50
N GLN A 128 0.02 -8.24 1.36
CA GLN A 128 -0.08 -7.56 0.06
C GLN A 128 1.25 -7.44 -0.71
N VAL A 129 2.30 -8.15 -0.30
CA VAL A 129 3.67 -8.04 -0.85
C VAL A 129 3.79 -8.49 -2.32
N ARG A 130 2.80 -9.21 -2.87
CA ARG A 130 2.81 -9.67 -4.26
C ARG A 130 2.01 -8.75 -5.18
N HIS A 131 2.53 -8.49 -6.38
CA HIS A 131 1.79 -7.81 -7.45
C HIS A 131 0.80 -8.79 -8.08
N TYR A 132 -0.49 -8.64 -7.80
CA TYR A 132 -1.56 -9.42 -8.42
C TYR A 132 -2.68 -8.51 -8.94
N LYS A 133 -3.36 -8.94 -10.00
CA LYS A 133 -4.48 -8.20 -10.61
C LYS A 133 -5.60 -8.03 -9.57
N GLY A 134 -6.06 -6.80 -9.35
CA GLY A 134 -7.06 -6.48 -8.32
C GLY A 134 -6.49 -6.09 -6.95
N ARG A 135 -5.17 -6.12 -6.71
CA ARG A 135 -4.57 -5.62 -5.46
C ARG A 135 -5.01 -4.20 -5.12
N ARG A 136 -5.08 -3.31 -6.12
CA ARG A 136 -5.51 -1.92 -5.96
C ARG A 136 -6.92 -1.82 -5.36
N PHE A 137 -7.88 -2.56 -5.94
CA PHE A 137 -9.24 -2.65 -5.44
C PHE A 137 -9.28 -3.16 -3.99
N VAL A 138 -8.51 -4.21 -3.67
CA VAL A 138 -8.42 -4.73 -2.29
C VAL A 138 -7.89 -3.68 -1.32
N VAL A 139 -6.85 -2.91 -1.69
CA VAL A 139 -6.33 -1.80 -0.88
C VAL A 139 -7.39 -0.73 -0.67
N GLU A 140 -8.01 -0.25 -1.75
CA GLU A 140 -9.01 0.83 -1.72
C GLU A 140 -10.24 0.42 -0.89
N THR A 141 -10.72 -0.83 -1.02
CA THR A 141 -11.83 -1.36 -0.20
C THR A 141 -11.45 -1.47 1.28
N ILE A 142 -10.25 -1.96 1.63
CA ILE A 142 -9.80 -2.03 3.02
C ILE A 142 -9.64 -0.62 3.62
N THR A 143 -9.06 0.32 2.88
CA THR A 143 -8.93 1.71 3.34
C THR A 143 -10.30 2.38 3.54
N ALA A 144 -11.26 2.14 2.65
CA ALA A 144 -12.63 2.61 2.83
C ALA A 144 -13.34 1.94 4.02
N PHE A 145 -13.03 0.67 4.30
CA PHE A 145 -13.58 -0.10 5.41
C PHE A 145 -13.08 0.39 6.77
N ASP A 146 -11.80 0.73 6.89
CA ASP A 146 -11.22 1.29 8.13
C ASP A 146 -11.82 2.65 8.51
N LEU A 147 -12.40 3.36 7.53
CA LEU A 147 -13.12 4.63 7.72
C LEU A 147 -14.61 4.46 8.07
N LEU A 148 -15.14 3.23 8.10
CA LEU A 148 -16.54 2.99 8.49
C LEU A 148 -16.75 3.16 10.00
N SER A 149 -18.02 3.28 10.39
CA SER A 149 -18.43 3.30 11.80
C SER A 149 -17.92 2.06 12.54
N ARG A 150 -17.81 2.16 13.87
CA ARG A 150 -17.39 1.03 14.70
C ARG A 150 -18.41 -0.11 14.59
N GLU A 151 -19.68 0.25 14.49
CA GLU A 151 -20.83 -0.63 14.37
C GLU A 151 -20.78 -1.43 13.05
N ASP A 152 -20.55 -0.78 11.91
CA ASP A 152 -20.38 -1.44 10.60
C ASP A 152 -19.15 -2.38 10.61
N ARG A 153 -18.02 -1.93 11.18
CA ARG A 153 -16.80 -2.75 11.27
C ARG A 153 -16.99 -3.97 12.16
N THR A 154 -17.72 -3.81 13.27
CA THR A 154 -18.10 -4.92 14.17
C THR A 154 -19.04 -5.89 13.46
N GLN A 155 -20.05 -5.40 12.74
CA GLN A 155 -20.97 -6.24 11.98
C GLN A 155 -20.25 -7.10 10.92
N VAL A 156 -19.27 -6.53 10.21
CA VAL A 156 -18.43 -7.32 9.27
C VAL A 156 -17.54 -8.30 10.02
N ALA A 157 -16.94 -7.91 11.15
CA ALA A 157 -16.10 -8.80 11.94
C ALA A 157 -16.87 -10.02 12.48
N GLU A 158 -18.09 -9.80 13.00
CA GLU A 158 -19.03 -10.85 13.41
C GLU A 158 -19.44 -11.74 12.23
N ALA A 159 -19.78 -11.14 11.08
CA ALA A 159 -20.14 -11.89 9.88
C ALA A 159 -18.98 -12.76 9.38
N VAL A 160 -17.74 -12.26 9.40
CA VAL A 160 -16.53 -13.04 9.09
C VAL A 160 -16.29 -14.13 10.14
N ALA A 161 -16.53 -13.84 11.43
CA ALA A 161 -16.42 -14.82 12.51
C ALA A 161 -17.46 -15.94 12.42
N ALA A 162 -18.60 -15.72 11.76
CA ALA A 162 -19.63 -16.74 11.50
C ALA A 162 -19.33 -17.66 10.30
N ILE A 163 -18.32 -17.35 9.47
CA ILE A 163 -18.02 -18.13 8.25
C ILE A 163 -17.47 -19.51 8.60
N GLU A 164 -18.05 -20.56 8.01
CA GLU A 164 -17.48 -21.90 8.07
C GLU A 164 -16.17 -21.96 7.28
N CYS A 165 -15.06 -22.02 8.02
CA CYS A 165 -13.72 -22.08 7.45
C CYS A 165 -13.44 -23.44 6.80
N HIS A 166 -12.77 -23.41 5.64
CA HIS A 166 -12.28 -24.61 4.96
C HIS A 166 -11.43 -25.48 5.92
N ALA A 167 -11.54 -26.81 5.79
CA ALA A 167 -10.92 -27.75 6.73
C ALA A 167 -9.40 -27.53 6.91
N THR A 168 -8.68 -27.18 5.83
CA THR A 168 -7.24 -26.87 5.91
C THR A 168 -6.96 -25.54 6.64
N VAL A 169 -7.81 -24.52 6.49
CA VAL A 169 -7.73 -23.27 7.25
C VAL A 169 -8.02 -23.51 8.73
N LYS A 170 -9.07 -24.27 9.06
CA LYS A 170 -9.40 -24.68 10.44
C LYS A 170 -8.24 -25.43 11.11
N ASN A 171 -7.57 -26.31 10.36
CA ASN A 171 -6.37 -27.01 10.82
C ASN A 171 -5.15 -26.06 10.99
N ALA A 172 -4.96 -25.10 10.08
CA ALA A 172 -3.92 -24.08 10.20
C ALA A 172 -4.15 -23.16 11.41
N ILE A 173 -5.38 -22.68 11.64
CA ILE A 173 -5.77 -21.92 12.82
C ILE A 173 -5.45 -22.70 14.10
N ARG A 174 -5.83 -23.98 14.18
CA ARG A 174 -5.53 -24.83 15.35
C ARG A 174 -4.02 -24.94 15.60
N LYS A 175 -3.21 -25.14 14.54
CA LYS A 175 -1.73 -25.17 14.64
C LYS A 175 -1.15 -23.82 15.10
N LEU A 176 -1.64 -22.72 14.54
CA LEU A 176 -1.23 -21.35 14.92
C LEU A 176 -1.55 -21.04 16.38
N MET A 177 -2.72 -21.45 16.89
CA MET A 177 -3.09 -21.28 18.30
C MET A 177 -2.34 -22.23 19.25
N ALA A 178 -2.00 -23.45 18.80
CA ALA A 178 -1.25 -24.43 19.58
C ALA A 178 0.24 -24.10 19.75
N SER A 179 0.76 -23.12 19.00
CA SER A 179 2.15 -22.63 19.07
C SER A 179 2.62 -22.43 20.53
N PRO A 180 3.68 -23.11 21.00
CA PRO A 180 4.18 -22.97 22.38
C PRO A 180 4.52 -21.53 22.77
N LYS A 181 5.00 -20.73 21.80
CA LYS A 181 5.28 -19.29 21.99
C LYS A 181 4.03 -18.51 22.41
N ARG A 182 2.86 -18.85 21.85
CA ARG A 182 1.57 -18.21 22.16
C ARG A 182 0.95 -18.75 23.44
N ARG A 183 1.08 -20.08 23.70
CA ARG A 183 0.62 -20.69 24.96
C ARG A 183 1.31 -20.05 26.18
N ARG A 184 2.64 -19.89 26.16
CA ARG A 184 3.41 -19.28 27.26
C ARG A 184 2.93 -17.86 27.57
N LYS A 185 2.84 -16.99 26.56
CA LYS A 185 2.36 -15.60 26.71
C LYS A 185 0.87 -15.47 27.07
N SER A 186 0.03 -16.44 26.70
CA SER A 186 -1.39 -16.44 27.10
C SER A 186 -1.60 -16.79 28.58
N LEU A 187 -0.72 -17.63 29.15
CA LEU A 187 -0.75 -18.03 30.55
C LEU A 187 -0.24 -16.91 31.48
N GLU A 188 0.75 -16.13 31.03
CA GLU A 188 1.24 -14.93 31.73
C GLU A 188 0.15 -13.85 31.90
N HIS A 189 -0.75 -13.71 30.90
CA HIS A 189 -1.87 -12.76 30.96
C HIS A 189 -3.02 -13.18 31.89
N LEU A 190 -3.14 -14.47 32.21
CA LEU A 190 -4.13 -14.94 33.19
C LEU A 190 -3.63 -14.73 34.62
N HIS A 191 -2.35 -14.97 34.91
CA HIS A 191 -1.77 -14.71 36.24
C HIS A 191 -1.82 -13.22 36.61
N THR A 192 -1.40 -12.33 35.70
CA THR A 192 -1.47 -10.86 35.93
C THR A 192 -2.88 -10.30 36.13
N ARG A 193 -3.94 -11.09 35.87
CA ARG A 193 -5.33 -10.70 36.18
C ARG A 193 -5.82 -11.22 37.53
N PHE A 194 -5.19 -12.26 38.08
CA PHE A 194 -5.50 -12.78 39.43
C PHE A 194 -4.73 -12.04 40.53
N ASP A 195 -3.47 -11.65 40.28
CA ASP A 195 -2.65 -10.96 41.28
C ASP A 195 -3.22 -9.56 41.66
N ASN A 196 -3.95 -8.92 40.75
CA ASN A 196 -4.62 -7.63 40.98
C ASN A 196 -5.98 -7.71 41.71
N VAL A 197 -6.42 -8.90 42.14
CA VAL A 197 -7.67 -9.09 42.92
C VAL A 197 -7.36 -9.51 44.37
N SER A 198 -6.10 -9.84 44.70
CA SER A 198 -5.71 -10.41 45.99
C SER A 198 -4.79 -9.51 46.83
N SER A 199 -5.07 -8.19 46.87
CA SER A 199 -4.38 -7.25 47.77
C SER A 199 -5.24 -6.80 48.95
N ASP A 200 -6.12 -7.66 49.50
CA ASP A 200 -6.78 -7.38 50.78
C ASP A 200 -7.15 -8.62 51.62
N VAL A 201 -6.23 -9.59 51.74
CA VAL A 201 -6.25 -10.56 52.86
C VAL A 201 -4.85 -10.69 53.45
N LYS A 202 -4.68 -10.14 54.64
CA LYS A 202 -3.42 -10.13 55.41
C LYS A 202 -3.53 -11.15 56.55
N GLY A 203 -2.86 -12.30 56.46
CA GLY A 203 -2.93 -13.27 57.58
C GLY A 203 -2.20 -14.62 57.43
N LEU A 204 -1.02 -14.70 58.08
CA LEU A 204 -0.49 -15.85 58.84
C LEU A 204 0.00 -17.14 58.13
N CYS A 205 1.23 -17.52 58.52
CA CYS A 205 1.89 -18.85 58.43
C CYS A 205 2.15 -19.45 57.02
N GLY A 206 3.23 -20.21 56.79
CA GLY A 206 4.36 -20.59 57.66
C GLY A 206 5.45 -21.30 56.84
N GLU A 207 6.64 -21.49 57.41
CA GLU A 207 7.82 -22.02 56.69
C GLU A 207 7.72 -23.52 56.33
N ALA A 208 8.27 -23.88 55.17
CA ALA A 208 9.06 -25.12 54.99
C ALA A 208 10.02 -24.97 53.80
N ARG A 209 11.29 -25.35 53.99
CA ARG A 209 12.36 -25.40 52.96
C ARG A 209 12.73 -26.86 52.62
N LEU A 210 13.60 -27.00 51.61
CA LEU A 210 14.51 -28.14 51.30
C LEU A 210 13.99 -29.13 50.20
N PRO A 211 14.88 -29.90 49.52
CA PRO A 211 15.56 -29.42 48.30
C PRO A 211 15.77 -30.49 47.20
N THR A 212 16.61 -30.18 46.19
CA THR A 212 17.35 -31.14 45.31
C THR A 212 16.52 -31.99 44.33
N LEU A 213 17.06 -32.56 43.24
CA LEU A 213 18.43 -32.68 42.70
C LEU A 213 18.40 -32.67 41.14
N ALA A 214 19.56 -32.62 40.49
CA ALA A 214 19.73 -32.55 39.04
C ALA A 214 20.00 -33.92 38.38
N THR A 215 19.76 -34.03 37.06
CA THR A 215 20.43 -35.01 36.17
C THR A 215 20.52 -34.49 34.73
N GLU A 216 21.57 -34.90 34.00
CA GLU A 216 21.82 -34.64 32.57
C GLU A 216 21.41 -35.89 31.72
N SER A 217 21.74 -36.12 30.43
CA SER A 217 22.74 -35.57 29.49
C SER A 217 22.48 -35.99 28.02
N VAL A 218 23.43 -35.68 27.12
CA VAL A 218 23.80 -36.43 25.88
C VAL A 218 22.86 -36.42 24.64
N ILE A 219 23.20 -35.52 23.70
CA ILE A 219 23.73 -35.75 22.33
C ILE A 219 23.32 -37.03 21.55
N ALA A 220 22.65 -36.83 20.39
CA ALA A 220 22.95 -37.40 19.04
C ALA A 220 21.98 -36.74 18.03
N SER A 221 22.31 -36.15 16.87
CA SER A 221 23.35 -36.27 15.82
C SER A 221 22.89 -37.02 14.56
N LEU A 222 22.72 -36.24 13.48
CA LEU A 222 22.74 -36.57 12.04
C LEU A 222 21.72 -37.54 11.40
N GLY A 223 21.24 -37.15 10.22
CA GLY A 223 20.35 -37.93 9.35
C GLY A 223 19.75 -37.09 8.22
N SER A 224 20.54 -36.75 7.20
CA SER A 224 20.12 -35.89 6.07
C SER A 224 20.03 -36.67 4.75
N VAL A 225 18.83 -36.88 4.24
CA VAL A 225 18.53 -37.00 2.79
C VAL A 225 17.11 -36.46 2.55
N VAL A 226 16.95 -35.51 1.64
CA VAL A 226 15.65 -35.16 1.04
C VAL A 226 15.90 -34.97 -0.46
N GLU A 227 15.31 -35.84 -1.27
CA GLU A 227 15.29 -35.69 -2.73
C GLU A 227 14.24 -34.64 -3.13
N GLU A 228 14.58 -33.75 -4.06
CA GLU A 228 13.60 -32.91 -4.75
C GLU A 228 12.98 -33.67 -5.94
N PRO A 229 11.65 -33.75 -6.05
CA PRO A 229 10.98 -34.05 -7.31
C PRO A 229 10.70 -32.73 -8.06
N SER A 230 11.30 -32.58 -9.23
CA SER A 230 10.97 -31.51 -10.17
C SER A 230 9.60 -31.77 -10.83
N TYR A 231 8.68 -30.81 -10.76
CA TYR A 231 7.39 -30.88 -11.48
C TYR A 231 7.35 -29.86 -12.62
N THR A 232 7.21 -30.34 -13.85
CA THR A 232 6.93 -29.55 -15.05
C THR A 232 5.47 -29.10 -15.05
N ILE A 233 5.24 -27.79 -15.20
CA ILE A 233 3.89 -27.23 -15.39
C ILE A 233 3.61 -27.14 -16.89
N ASN A 234 2.74 -28.01 -17.39
CA ASN A 234 2.20 -27.90 -18.74
C ASN A 234 1.11 -26.80 -18.76
N ALA A 235 1.26 -25.84 -19.66
CA ALA A 235 0.19 -24.89 -19.96
C ALA A 235 -0.92 -25.60 -20.75
N ILE A 236 -2.17 -25.49 -20.29
CA ILE A 236 -3.34 -25.94 -21.04
C ILE A 236 -4.01 -24.71 -21.66
N ASP A 237 -4.06 -24.72 -22.98
CA ASP A 237 -4.77 -23.76 -23.82
C ASP A 237 -6.29 -23.93 -23.66
N SER A 238 -7.06 -22.85 -23.82
CA SER A 238 -8.52 -22.87 -23.74
C SER A 238 -9.12 -21.77 -24.60
N THR A 239 -9.02 -21.99 -25.91
CA THR A 239 -9.87 -21.37 -26.91
C THR A 239 -11.33 -21.80 -26.67
N THR A 240 -12.26 -20.85 -26.54
CA THR A 240 -13.70 -21.15 -26.57
C THR A 240 -14.44 -20.14 -27.47
N THR A 241 -15.34 -20.71 -28.27
CA THR A 241 -15.85 -20.12 -29.51
C THR A 241 -17.10 -19.26 -29.33
N VAL A 242 -17.34 -18.40 -30.31
CA VAL A 242 -18.48 -17.47 -30.41
C VAL A 242 -19.81 -18.22 -30.61
N HIS A 243 -20.90 -17.71 -30.01
CA HIS A 243 -22.26 -17.93 -30.49
C HIS A 243 -23.13 -16.69 -30.26
N ALA A 244 -24.12 -16.47 -31.14
CA ALA A 244 -24.76 -15.18 -31.37
C ALA A 244 -26.27 -15.13 -31.04
N ASP A 245 -26.75 -13.89 -30.99
CA ASP A 245 -28.11 -13.38 -31.21
C ASP A 245 -29.27 -13.74 -30.28
N SER A 246 -29.75 -12.71 -29.58
CA SER A 246 -31.18 -12.48 -29.30
C SER A 246 -31.47 -10.97 -29.23
N PRO A 247 -32.46 -10.44 -29.96
CA PRO A 247 -32.78 -9.02 -29.95
C PRO A 247 -33.75 -8.69 -28.81
N GLY A 248 -33.32 -7.84 -27.86
CA GLY A 248 -34.14 -7.38 -26.75
C GLY A 248 -33.92 -5.89 -26.45
N SER A 249 -35.01 -5.14 -26.47
CA SER A 249 -35.33 -3.80 -25.92
C SER A 249 -34.20 -2.79 -25.59
N PRO A 250 -34.40 -1.48 -25.90
CA PRO A 250 -33.42 -0.43 -25.62
C PRO A 250 -33.27 -0.19 -24.10
N THR A 251 -32.38 -0.96 -23.49
CA THR A 251 -31.90 -0.73 -22.13
C THR A 251 -30.97 0.47 -22.18
N GLU A 252 -31.13 1.42 -21.26
CA GLU A 252 -30.25 2.58 -21.16
C GLU A 252 -28.84 2.12 -20.78
N THR A 253 -27.99 1.92 -21.80
CA THR A 253 -26.67 1.35 -21.66
C THR A 253 -25.78 2.26 -20.81
N GLN A 254 -25.64 1.94 -19.52
CA GLN A 254 -24.54 2.46 -18.72
C GLN A 254 -23.25 2.22 -19.51
N PRO A 255 -22.44 3.27 -19.78
CA PRO A 255 -21.22 3.10 -20.54
C PRO A 255 -20.34 2.06 -19.82
N PRO A 256 -19.78 1.07 -20.54
CA PRO A 256 -19.00 0.01 -19.90
C PRO A 256 -17.88 0.64 -19.06
N PRO A 257 -17.60 0.12 -17.86
CA PRO A 257 -16.61 0.70 -16.96
C PRO A 257 -15.28 0.83 -17.69
N ALA A 258 -14.75 2.05 -17.74
CA ALA A 258 -13.59 2.40 -18.56
C ALA A 258 -12.42 1.46 -18.25
N GLN A 259 -12.15 0.53 -19.16
CA GLN A 259 -11.25 -0.58 -18.92
C GLN A 259 -9.81 -0.05 -18.80
N GLU A 260 -9.18 -0.24 -17.63
CA GLU A 260 -7.78 0.16 -17.41
C GLU A 260 -6.87 -0.54 -18.44
N GLN A 261 -6.36 0.24 -19.39
CA GLN A 261 -5.38 -0.17 -20.39
C GLN A 261 -3.97 0.00 -19.81
N THR A 262 -3.24 -1.11 -19.67
CA THR A 262 -1.82 -1.10 -19.29
C THR A 262 -0.96 -1.47 -20.49
N CYS A 263 0.09 -0.68 -20.74
CA CYS A 263 1.10 -0.95 -21.77
C CYS A 263 2.45 -1.17 -21.08
N THR A 264 3.22 -2.17 -21.49
CA THR A 264 4.49 -2.58 -20.86
C THR A 264 5.57 -2.81 -21.91
N TYR A 265 6.82 -2.50 -21.56
CA TYR A 265 8.03 -2.67 -22.38
C TYR A 265 8.07 -1.78 -23.63
N ALA A 266 8.64 -0.59 -23.48
CA ALA A 266 8.70 0.42 -24.54
C ALA A 266 9.86 0.16 -25.53
N SER A 267 9.67 0.57 -26.78
CA SER A 267 10.73 0.52 -27.79
C SER A 267 11.86 1.50 -27.46
N TYR A 268 13.12 1.12 -27.77
CA TYR A 268 14.28 2.00 -27.59
C TYR A 268 14.20 3.28 -28.42
N HIS A 269 13.66 3.18 -29.64
CA HIS A 269 13.37 4.35 -30.48
C HIS A 269 12.34 5.29 -29.83
N GLY A 270 11.27 4.73 -29.25
CA GLY A 270 10.23 5.50 -28.57
C GLY A 270 10.70 6.26 -27.34
N ILE A 271 11.53 5.64 -26.49
CA ILE A 271 12.09 6.35 -25.32
C ILE A 271 13.03 7.49 -25.75
N MET A 272 13.83 7.32 -26.81
CA MET A 272 14.72 8.37 -27.33
C MET A 272 13.96 9.58 -27.90
N ALA A 273 12.71 9.39 -28.33
CA ALA A 273 11.85 10.50 -28.76
C ALA A 273 11.29 11.34 -27.59
N ILE A 274 11.32 10.82 -26.35
CA ILE A 274 10.69 11.44 -25.17
C ILE A 274 11.73 11.91 -24.15
N PHE A 275 12.71 11.07 -23.84
CA PHE A 275 13.65 11.24 -22.73
C PHE A 275 15.05 11.69 -23.19
N PRO A 276 15.79 12.45 -22.36
CA PRO A 276 17.21 12.71 -22.58
C PRO A 276 18.04 11.42 -22.63
N PRO A 277 19.19 11.40 -23.36
CA PRO A 277 20.03 10.21 -23.52
C PRO A 277 20.44 9.52 -22.21
N TYR A 278 20.69 10.29 -21.15
CA TYR A 278 21.03 9.75 -19.83
C TYR A 278 19.92 8.85 -19.27
N ILE A 279 18.66 9.29 -19.31
CA ILE A 279 17.53 8.47 -18.84
C ILE A 279 17.34 7.24 -19.72
N CYS A 280 17.53 7.36 -21.04
CA CYS A 280 17.48 6.21 -21.94
C CYS A 280 18.51 5.13 -21.57
N SER A 281 19.73 5.52 -21.16
CA SER A 281 20.74 4.59 -20.66
C SER A 281 20.47 4.08 -19.24
N ALA A 282 19.78 4.85 -18.41
CA ALA A 282 19.49 4.51 -17.01
C ALA A 282 18.34 3.52 -16.82
N LEU A 283 17.45 3.39 -17.81
CA LEU A 283 16.37 2.41 -17.81
C LEU A 283 16.91 0.98 -17.83
N ASN A 284 16.27 0.12 -17.05
CA ASN A 284 16.46 -1.32 -17.13
C ASN A 284 16.00 -1.85 -18.49
N SER A 285 16.63 -2.92 -18.95
CA SER A 285 16.25 -3.60 -20.19
C SER A 285 15.61 -4.94 -19.87
N LYS A 286 14.58 -5.30 -20.62
CA LYS A 286 13.98 -6.63 -20.60
C LYS A 286 13.53 -6.99 -22.02
N ASP A 287 13.92 -8.18 -22.46
CA ASP A 287 13.57 -8.74 -23.78
C ASP A 287 13.89 -7.78 -24.96
N GLY A 288 15.03 -7.07 -24.86
CA GLY A 288 15.46 -6.08 -25.87
C GLY A 288 14.69 -4.76 -25.88
N LYS A 289 13.82 -4.53 -24.89
CA LYS A 289 12.98 -3.33 -24.74
C LYS A 289 13.27 -2.62 -23.41
N ALA A 290 12.89 -1.36 -23.31
CA ALA A 290 13.04 -0.57 -22.09
C ALA A 290 11.91 -0.91 -21.10
N ASP A 291 12.26 -1.15 -19.85
CA ASP A 291 11.35 -1.58 -18.78
C ASP A 291 10.51 -0.39 -18.27
N VAL A 292 9.52 -0.03 -19.10
CA VAL A 292 8.59 1.09 -18.95
C VAL A 292 7.17 0.54 -18.94
N THR A 293 6.36 0.99 -17.98
CA THR A 293 4.93 0.65 -17.91
C THR A 293 4.10 1.94 -17.90
N MET A 294 2.98 1.97 -18.62
CA MET A 294 1.99 3.04 -18.54
C MET A 294 0.58 2.48 -18.28
N GLY A 295 -0.20 3.18 -17.45
CA GLY A 295 -1.60 2.84 -17.13
C GLY A 295 -2.57 3.98 -17.47
N PHE A 296 -3.69 3.63 -18.13
CA PHE A 296 -4.68 4.56 -18.67
C PHE A 296 -6.13 4.07 -18.49
N PRO A 297 -7.12 4.95 -18.29
CA PRO A 297 -7.00 6.18 -17.53
C PRO A 297 -6.83 5.83 -16.04
N HIS A 298 -5.89 6.47 -15.34
CA HIS A 298 -5.78 6.31 -13.89
C HIS A 298 -6.79 7.22 -13.21
N VAL A 299 -8.01 6.73 -12.97
CA VAL A 299 -9.02 7.45 -12.18
C VAL A 299 -8.86 7.03 -10.71
N ARG A 300 -8.66 7.97 -9.78
CA ARG A 300 -8.65 7.69 -8.33
C ARG A 300 -9.99 7.93 -7.65
N HIS A 301 -10.72 8.98 -8.02
CA HIS A 301 -12.01 9.32 -7.40
C HIS A 301 -12.98 9.93 -8.42
N TYR A 302 -14.29 9.76 -8.18
CA TYR A 302 -15.34 10.47 -8.91
C TYR A 302 -15.11 11.99 -8.82
N GLY A 303 -15.08 12.67 -9.97
CA GLY A 303 -14.95 14.13 -10.06
C GLY A 303 -13.53 14.65 -10.34
N LEU A 304 -12.49 13.83 -10.21
CA LEU A 304 -11.14 14.22 -10.64
C LEU A 304 -10.96 14.01 -12.16
N LYS A 305 -10.30 14.97 -12.81
CA LYS A 305 -9.89 14.83 -14.22
C LYS A 305 -9.02 13.56 -14.38
N PRO A 306 -9.20 12.76 -15.45
CA PRO A 306 -8.39 11.58 -15.67
C PRO A 306 -6.94 11.96 -15.98
N TYR A 307 -6.01 11.09 -15.57
CA TYR A 307 -4.58 11.24 -15.80
C TYR A 307 -3.97 9.87 -16.13
N CYS A 308 -2.69 9.79 -16.45
CA CYS A 308 -2.00 8.50 -16.60
C CYS A 308 -0.82 8.37 -15.63
N LEU A 309 -0.52 7.13 -15.26
CA LEU A 309 0.70 6.78 -14.54
C LEU A 309 1.72 6.20 -15.51
N MET A 310 2.97 6.63 -15.39
CA MET A 310 4.11 6.04 -16.07
C MET A 310 5.15 5.60 -15.03
N ASN A 311 5.53 4.33 -15.08
CA ASN A 311 6.54 3.74 -14.20
C ASN A 311 7.77 3.37 -15.03
N LEU A 312 8.93 3.79 -14.56
CA LEU A 312 10.23 3.59 -15.18
C LEU A 312 11.09 2.73 -14.24
N VAL A 313 11.49 1.54 -14.67
CA VAL A 313 12.41 0.71 -13.89
C VAL A 313 13.84 1.19 -14.15
N ILE A 314 14.48 1.69 -13.10
CA ILE A 314 15.81 2.30 -13.11
C ILE A 314 16.84 1.27 -12.67
N LYS A 315 17.95 1.17 -13.43
CA LYS A 315 19.11 0.35 -13.07
C LYS A 315 19.65 0.71 -11.69
N ALA A 316 19.99 -0.31 -10.91
CA ALA A 316 20.53 -0.17 -9.57
C ALA A 316 21.75 0.77 -9.43
N SER A 317 22.58 0.92 -10.48
CA SER A 317 23.73 1.82 -10.55
C SER A 317 23.36 3.31 -10.59
N GLU A 318 22.22 3.65 -11.21
CA GLU A 318 21.83 5.04 -11.51
C GLU A 318 21.02 5.69 -10.40
N ILE A 319 20.50 4.88 -9.46
CA ILE A 319 19.65 5.34 -8.37
C ILE A 319 20.29 6.49 -7.57
N PRO A 320 21.57 6.43 -7.13
CA PRO A 320 22.16 7.52 -6.35
C PRO A 320 22.18 8.86 -7.09
N TYR A 321 22.47 8.85 -8.41
CA TYR A 321 22.49 10.07 -9.22
C TYR A 321 21.09 10.64 -9.44
N ILE A 322 20.12 9.79 -9.80
CA ILE A 322 18.73 10.21 -10.03
C ILE A 322 18.10 10.77 -8.74
N VAL A 323 18.34 10.12 -7.59
CA VAL A 323 17.84 10.58 -6.29
C VAL A 323 18.47 11.92 -5.90
N MET A 324 19.77 12.11 -6.12
CA MET A 324 20.43 13.38 -5.89
C MET A 324 19.88 14.49 -6.80
N ARG A 325 19.66 14.20 -8.09
CA ARG A 325 19.18 15.20 -9.07
C ARG A 325 17.77 15.68 -8.76
N LEU A 326 16.83 14.75 -8.55
CA LEU A 326 15.40 15.05 -8.34
C LEU A 326 15.07 15.51 -6.92
N PHE A 327 15.67 14.90 -5.89
CA PHE A 327 15.24 15.05 -4.50
C PHE A 327 16.30 15.68 -3.58
N LYS A 328 17.49 16.01 -4.10
CA LYS A 328 18.63 16.57 -3.35
C LYS A 328 19.14 15.69 -2.21
N VAL A 329 18.90 14.39 -2.28
CA VAL A 329 19.34 13.42 -1.27
C VAL A 329 20.53 12.61 -1.77
N HIS A 330 21.58 12.51 -0.95
CA HIS A 330 22.72 11.65 -1.23
C HIS A 330 22.48 10.22 -0.72
N ILE A 331 22.62 9.24 -1.62
CA ILE A 331 22.55 7.82 -1.30
C ILE A 331 23.96 7.23 -1.35
N GLY A 332 24.44 6.75 -0.20
CA GLY A 332 25.67 5.99 -0.08
C GLY A 332 25.41 4.48 -0.13
N THR A 333 26.47 3.71 -0.41
CA THR A 333 26.48 2.25 -0.27
C THR A 333 27.64 1.86 0.63
N GLY A 334 27.40 0.96 1.58
CA GLY A 334 28.41 0.42 2.48
C GLY A 334 27.89 -0.87 3.11
N GLU A 335 28.76 -1.83 3.43
CA GLU A 335 28.38 -3.12 4.06
C GLU A 335 27.28 -3.88 3.28
N GLY A 336 27.24 -3.72 1.95
CA GLY A 336 26.20 -4.34 1.12
C GLY A 336 24.80 -3.74 1.28
N ILE A 337 24.67 -2.57 1.92
CA ILE A 337 23.39 -1.84 2.08
C ILE A 337 23.49 -0.38 1.61
N ARG A 338 22.39 0.11 1.04
CA ARG A 338 22.19 1.55 0.77
C ARG A 338 21.85 2.29 2.07
N HIS A 339 22.31 3.52 2.18
CA HIS A 339 22.05 4.42 3.32
C HIS A 339 21.94 5.88 2.86
N PHE A 340 21.24 6.72 3.61
CA PHE A 340 21.30 8.16 3.38
C PHE A 340 22.65 8.69 3.88
N VAL A 341 23.24 9.63 3.14
CA VAL A 341 24.38 10.42 3.60
C VAL A 341 23.87 11.81 3.95
N LEU A 342 24.02 12.19 5.21
CA LEU A 342 23.66 13.50 5.76
C LEU A 342 24.78 14.51 5.45
N GLU A 343 24.46 15.81 5.47
CA GLU A 343 25.42 16.89 5.17
C GLU A 343 26.65 16.90 6.09
N ASN A 344 26.49 16.44 7.34
CA ASN A 344 27.58 16.28 8.31
C ASN A 344 28.39 14.96 8.14
N GLY A 345 28.18 14.22 7.05
CA GLY A 345 28.79 12.90 6.81
C GLY A 345 28.15 11.75 7.58
N GLY A 346 27.14 12.03 8.43
CA GLY A 346 26.37 11.01 9.14
C GLY A 346 25.62 10.07 8.20
N ARG A 347 25.32 8.86 8.68
CA ARG A 347 24.62 7.82 7.90
C ARG A 347 23.31 7.44 8.57
N LEU A 348 22.23 7.39 7.79
CA LEU A 348 20.92 6.89 8.24
C LEU A 348 20.59 5.59 7.50
N LEU A 349 20.23 4.54 8.26
CA LEU A 349 19.86 3.23 7.72
C LEU A 349 18.33 3.09 7.73
N PRO A 350 17.65 2.96 6.57
CA PRO A 350 16.22 2.70 6.55
C PRO A 350 15.90 1.27 6.94
N VAL A 351 14.78 1.09 7.64
CA VAL A 351 14.29 -0.23 8.07
C VAL A 351 13.72 -1.02 6.89
N SER A 352 12.80 -0.41 6.12
CA SER A 352 11.93 -1.07 5.13
C SER A 352 12.25 -0.79 3.65
N GLY A 353 13.24 0.06 3.35
CA GLY A 353 13.56 0.51 1.99
C GLY A 353 13.51 2.02 1.85
N PHE A 354 13.53 2.52 0.62
CA PHE A 354 13.54 3.95 0.30
C PHE A 354 12.30 4.35 -0.49
N GLN A 355 11.74 5.51 -0.15
CA GLN A 355 10.69 6.17 -0.93
C GLN A 355 10.91 7.69 -0.89
N PHE A 356 10.94 8.31 -2.06
CA PHE A 356 11.11 9.74 -2.27
C PHE A 356 9.93 10.33 -3.05
N GLN A 357 9.57 11.56 -2.74
CA GLN A 357 8.52 12.34 -3.40
C GLN A 357 8.84 13.83 -3.22
N GLY A 358 8.40 14.69 -4.13
CA GLY A 358 8.69 16.13 -4.07
C GLY A 358 9.95 16.49 -4.86
N ALA A 359 9.82 16.61 -6.18
CA ALA A 359 10.86 17.14 -7.06
C ALA A 359 10.52 18.58 -7.50
N LEU A 360 11.53 19.42 -7.74
CA LEU A 360 11.32 20.78 -8.27
C LEU A 360 11.21 20.75 -9.80
N ASP A 361 10.37 21.61 -10.39
CA ASP A 361 10.14 21.62 -11.84
C ASP A 361 11.44 21.81 -12.65
N GLY A 362 12.37 22.67 -12.18
CA GLY A 362 13.68 22.85 -12.80
C GLY A 362 14.57 21.59 -12.77
N ASP A 363 14.43 20.76 -11.74
CA ASP A 363 15.16 19.48 -11.63
C ASP A 363 14.53 18.39 -12.51
N ILE A 364 13.21 18.40 -12.63
CA ILE A 364 12.46 17.54 -13.57
C ILE A 364 12.87 17.87 -15.00
N VAL A 365 12.85 19.14 -15.42
CA VAL A 365 13.35 19.58 -16.73
C VAL A 365 14.82 19.17 -16.92
N GLY A 366 15.65 19.41 -15.91
CA GLY A 366 17.09 19.15 -15.93
C GLY A 366 17.51 17.68 -15.86
N LEU A 367 16.58 16.73 -15.73
CA LEU A 367 16.87 15.29 -15.74
C LEU A 367 15.98 14.50 -16.71
N LEU A 368 14.66 14.71 -16.66
CA LEU A 368 13.67 13.99 -17.47
C LEU A 368 13.30 14.72 -18.77
N GLY A 369 13.75 15.98 -18.92
CA GLY A 369 13.51 16.79 -20.12
C GLY A 369 12.20 17.56 -20.11
N SER A 370 12.10 18.56 -20.99
CA SER A 370 10.95 19.46 -21.08
C SER A 370 9.64 18.78 -21.43
N LYS A 371 9.66 17.71 -22.25
CA LYS A 371 8.45 16.95 -22.62
C LYS A 371 7.78 16.30 -21.41
N ILE A 372 8.57 15.66 -20.55
CA ILE A 372 8.07 15.05 -19.30
C ILE A 372 7.61 16.14 -18.32
N SER A 373 8.37 17.24 -18.19
CA SER A 373 7.97 18.35 -17.32
C SER A 373 6.65 19.00 -17.75
N LYS A 374 6.42 19.17 -19.06
CA LYS A 374 5.14 19.67 -19.60
C LYS A 374 4.00 18.71 -19.26
N ALA A 375 4.18 17.42 -19.51
CA ALA A 375 3.18 16.41 -19.22
C ALA A 375 2.84 16.31 -17.73
N ILE A 376 3.82 16.55 -16.84
CA ILE A 376 3.60 16.67 -15.39
C ILE A 376 2.83 17.96 -15.05
N ALA A 377 3.15 19.09 -15.69
CA ALA A 377 2.43 20.36 -15.48
C ALA A 377 0.95 20.28 -15.90
N GLU A 378 0.61 19.45 -16.90
CA GLU A 378 -0.76 19.14 -17.32
C GLU A 378 -1.46 18.07 -16.43
N SER A 379 -0.78 17.55 -15.39
CA SER A 379 -1.36 16.59 -14.47
C SER A 379 -2.38 17.26 -13.52
N PRO A 380 -3.59 16.71 -13.36
CA PRO A 380 -4.56 17.17 -12.35
C PRO A 380 -4.01 17.12 -10.91
N VAL A 381 -3.03 16.25 -10.66
CA VAL A 381 -2.33 16.20 -9.36
C VAL A 381 -1.44 17.44 -9.19
N ARG A 382 -0.75 17.89 -10.25
CA ARG A 382 0.07 19.12 -10.21
C ARG A 382 -0.78 20.38 -10.13
N GLU A 383 -1.93 20.39 -10.80
CA GLU A 383 -2.94 21.46 -10.69
C GLU A 383 -3.41 21.64 -9.23
N GLY A 384 -3.74 20.54 -8.54
CA GLY A 384 -4.10 20.57 -7.12
C GLY A 384 -2.96 21.01 -6.19
N GLU A 385 -1.74 20.49 -6.41
CA GLU A 385 -0.55 20.90 -5.64
C GLU A 385 -0.26 22.40 -5.74
N LEU A 386 -0.38 22.98 -6.94
CA LEU A 386 -0.16 24.42 -7.13
C LEU A 386 -1.25 25.25 -6.44
N ALA A 387 -2.49 24.78 -6.41
CA ALA A 387 -3.58 25.41 -5.65
C ALA A 387 -3.35 25.34 -4.12
N GLU A 388 -2.67 24.29 -3.63
CA GLU A 388 -2.24 24.14 -2.23
C GLU A 388 -0.92 24.87 -1.91
N GLY A 389 -0.27 25.52 -2.90
CA GLY A 389 1.02 26.19 -2.72
C GLY A 389 2.22 25.24 -2.62
N ILE A 390 2.07 23.97 -3.02
CA ILE A 390 3.11 22.94 -2.98
C ILE A 390 4.06 23.10 -4.17
N VAL A 391 5.22 23.70 -3.91
CA VAL A 391 6.25 23.95 -4.95
C VAL A 391 6.90 22.66 -5.47
N ALA A 392 7.26 21.73 -4.59
CA ALA A 392 7.92 20.48 -4.96
C ALA A 392 6.89 19.37 -5.22
N THR A 393 6.79 18.89 -6.46
CA THR A 393 5.70 18.01 -6.89
C THR A 393 5.86 16.55 -6.47
N ARG A 394 4.77 15.96 -5.95
CA ARG A 394 4.61 14.53 -5.68
C ARG A 394 4.22 13.75 -6.94
N CYS A 395 3.95 14.43 -8.07
CA CYS A 395 3.80 13.78 -9.38
C CYS A 395 5.04 13.00 -9.81
N VAL A 396 6.21 13.29 -9.21
CA VAL A 396 7.43 12.51 -9.36
C VAL A 396 7.77 11.87 -8.01
N SER A 397 7.83 10.53 -7.99
CA SER A 397 8.22 9.76 -6.80
C SER A 397 9.06 8.55 -7.18
N MET A 398 9.99 8.14 -6.32
CA MET A 398 10.88 7.02 -6.58
C MET A 398 10.95 6.07 -5.37
N SER A 399 10.94 4.77 -5.61
CA SER A 399 11.10 3.75 -4.56
C SER A 399 12.13 2.69 -4.94
N PHE A 400 12.87 2.17 -3.96
CA PHE A 400 13.88 1.12 -4.17
C PHE A 400 14.24 0.38 -2.87
N GLY A 401 14.78 -0.82 -3.03
CA GLY A 401 15.19 -1.69 -1.92
C GLY A 401 16.55 -1.33 -1.29
N ARG A 402 16.85 -1.99 -0.17
CA ARG A 402 18.06 -1.76 0.64
C ARG A 402 19.33 -2.32 0.00
N SER A 403 19.23 -3.36 -0.83
CA SER A 403 20.41 -3.95 -1.47
C SER A 403 20.90 -3.02 -2.59
N PRO A 404 22.21 -2.85 -2.78
CA PRO A 404 22.76 -2.03 -3.85
C PRO A 404 22.50 -2.61 -5.25
N GLN A 405 22.05 -3.87 -5.35
CA GLN A 405 21.65 -4.53 -6.60
C GLN A 405 20.16 -4.37 -6.92
N ASP A 406 19.36 -3.85 -5.97
CA ASP A 406 17.92 -3.69 -6.19
C ASP A 406 17.69 -2.55 -7.18
N ASN A 407 17.01 -2.83 -8.30
CA ASN A 407 16.53 -1.78 -9.21
C ASN A 407 15.53 -0.85 -8.50
N GLY A 408 15.37 0.35 -9.04
CA GLY A 408 14.41 1.34 -8.54
C GLY A 408 13.22 1.48 -9.47
N VAL A 409 12.11 2.02 -8.95
CA VAL A 409 10.95 2.40 -9.76
C VAL A 409 10.72 3.89 -9.59
N LEU A 410 10.85 4.64 -10.68
CA LEU A 410 10.51 6.05 -10.77
C LEU A 410 9.10 6.15 -11.37
N ASN A 411 8.16 6.69 -10.59
CA ASN A 411 6.74 6.80 -10.92
C ASN A 411 6.42 8.26 -11.25
N LEU A 412 5.74 8.48 -12.37
CA LEU A 412 5.36 9.78 -12.91
C LEU A 412 3.83 9.85 -13.07
N SER A 413 3.21 10.93 -12.60
CA SER A 413 1.80 11.25 -12.85
C SER A 413 1.71 12.34 -13.93
N LEU A 414 1.10 12.02 -15.07
CA LEU A 414 1.09 12.87 -16.27
C LEU A 414 -0.36 13.21 -16.69
N GLY A 415 -0.56 14.38 -17.27
CA GLY A 415 -1.80 14.76 -17.94
C GLY A 415 -2.18 13.77 -19.05
N LEU A 416 -3.47 13.46 -19.19
CA LEU A 416 -3.94 12.39 -20.08
C LEU A 416 -3.56 12.63 -21.55
N THR A 417 -3.62 13.89 -22.02
CA THR A 417 -3.35 14.25 -23.43
C THR A 417 -1.90 13.95 -23.83
N ASP A 418 -0.92 14.56 -23.15
CA ASP A 418 0.50 14.27 -23.36
C ASP A 418 0.81 12.79 -23.06
N GLY A 419 0.13 12.18 -22.09
CA GLY A 419 0.24 10.75 -21.78
C GLY A 419 -0.11 9.84 -22.95
N ILE A 420 -1.25 10.08 -23.62
CA ILE A 420 -1.66 9.31 -24.81
C ILE A 420 -0.65 9.49 -25.95
N TRP A 421 -0.15 10.72 -26.16
CA TRP A 421 0.90 10.98 -27.13
C TRP A 421 2.19 10.17 -26.81
N MET A 422 2.60 10.14 -25.54
CA MET A 422 3.76 9.34 -25.10
C MET A 422 3.53 7.83 -25.28
N LYS A 423 2.35 7.31 -24.95
CA LYS A 423 1.99 5.90 -25.21
C LYS A 423 2.18 5.56 -26.68
N ASN A 424 1.67 6.39 -27.58
CA ASN A 424 1.82 6.15 -29.00
C ASN A 424 3.31 6.13 -29.39
N ALA A 425 4.08 7.15 -29.03
CA ALA A 425 5.52 7.20 -29.33
C ALA A 425 6.33 6.02 -28.73
N LEU A 426 5.96 5.51 -27.54
CA LEU A 426 6.65 4.40 -26.87
C LEU A 426 6.36 3.03 -27.48
N PHE A 427 5.10 2.78 -27.89
CA PHE A 427 4.57 1.43 -28.14
C PHE A 427 4.06 1.17 -29.57
N THR A 428 4.04 2.13 -30.51
CA THR A 428 3.54 1.88 -31.89
C THR A 428 4.54 1.20 -32.83
N GLY A 429 5.72 0.79 -32.34
CA GLY A 429 6.80 0.23 -33.18
C GLY A 429 6.73 -1.28 -33.46
N ASP A 430 5.78 -2.01 -32.87
CA ASP A 430 5.77 -3.48 -32.82
C ASP A 430 4.63 -4.14 -33.63
N SER A 431 4.07 -3.45 -34.62
CA SER A 431 2.92 -3.92 -35.42
C SER A 431 3.29 -4.43 -36.82
N SER A 432 4.54 -4.87 -37.02
CA SER A 432 5.10 -5.36 -38.29
C SER A 432 5.41 -6.85 -38.26
#